data_AF-A0A2S7P8D6-F1
#
_entry.id   AF-A0A2S7P8D6-F1
#
_cell.length_a   1.000
_cell.length_b   1.000
_cell.length_c   1.000
_cell.angle_alpha   90.00
_cell.angle_beta   90.00
_cell.angle_gamma   90.00
#
_symmetry.space_group_name_H-M   'P 1'
#
loop_
_entity.id
_entity.type
_entity.pdbx_description
1 polymer ?
#
loop_
_entity_poly.entity_id
_entity_poly.type
_entity_poly.pdbx_seq_one_letter_code
_entity_poly.pdbx_strand_id
1 'polypeptide(L)'
;MRLGIGVLIRTIRRSVTRFTTVPLKHVKIDDEERATINDDYHFPSKSRSPSLSIARMIFLSLLTLLLLVLLFAYIVYRPPKFVIDYLQWKYPDVLFHLKLPQSSRVIALTIDDAPSDETSRILDLLKIYNSKATFFVIGSQVASHPDLLRRIHDEGHELGNHAWADEPSVQLPLSELERQIKDLETILPPNRPTTGSKISPKYFRPGSGFFSKQMVEMVRKMGYRVVLGSIYPHDPQIHYPRINAKHVLSMARPGAVIIMHDRRSYSADQIELVLGGLKKKNFKVQSLGGMIGVLGTEKVR
;
A
#
# COMPACT_ATOMS: atom_id res chain seq x y z
N MET A 1 -4.24 -42.01 -8.02
CA MET A 1 -3.93 -43.06 -7.01
C MET A 1 -3.50 -42.38 -5.72
N ARG A 2 -4.27 -42.58 -4.65
CA ARG A 2 -3.96 -42.19 -3.26
C ARG A 2 -3.09 -43.28 -2.63
N LEU A 3 -2.07 -42.92 -1.86
CA LEU A 3 -1.41 -43.69 -0.79
C LEU A 3 -0.44 -42.72 -0.11
N GLY A 4 -0.36 -42.54 1.21
CA GLY A 4 -0.97 -43.25 2.32
C GLY A 4 -0.12 -42.94 3.56
N ILE A 5 -0.53 -41.95 4.34
CA ILE A 5 0.00 -41.65 5.68
C ILE A 5 -0.46 -42.78 6.60
N GLY A 6 0.46 -43.65 7.04
CA GLY A 6 0.08 -44.78 7.88
C GLY A 6 1.16 -45.80 8.20
N VAL A 7 2.40 -45.41 8.54
CA VAL A 7 3.43 -46.36 9.04
C VAL A 7 4.30 -45.78 10.17
N LEU A 8 3.81 -44.80 10.96
CA LEU A 8 4.59 -44.24 12.07
C LEU A 8 3.88 -44.27 13.43
N ILE A 9 3.02 -45.25 13.66
CA ILE A 9 2.43 -45.52 14.98
C ILE A 9 2.32 -47.04 15.17
N ARG A 10 3.46 -47.72 15.40
CA ARG A 10 3.44 -49.14 15.85
C ARG A 10 4.67 -49.65 16.60
N THR A 11 5.58 -48.79 17.07
CA THR A 11 6.86 -49.25 17.68
C THR A 11 7.09 -48.84 19.14
N ILE A 12 6.07 -48.39 19.88
CA ILE A 12 6.21 -48.16 21.34
C ILE A 12 5.02 -48.77 22.08
N ARG A 13 4.93 -50.10 22.06
CA ARG A 13 4.03 -50.85 22.92
C ARG A 13 4.59 -52.24 23.19
N ARG A 14 5.67 -52.31 23.98
CA ARG A 14 6.20 -53.54 24.60
C ARG A 14 7.32 -53.17 25.57
N SER A 15 6.98 -52.99 26.84
CA SER A 15 7.90 -53.10 28.00
C SER A 15 7.08 -52.92 29.29
N VAL A 16 6.14 -53.82 29.53
CA VAL A 16 5.49 -53.98 30.84
C VAL A 16 5.60 -55.45 31.18
N THR A 17 6.58 -55.81 32.02
CA THR A 17 6.56 -56.88 33.03
C THR A 17 7.99 -57.27 33.41
N ARG A 18 8.36 -56.99 34.67
CA ARG A 18 9.06 -57.91 35.59
C ARG A 18 9.25 -57.18 36.93
N PHE A 19 8.28 -57.38 37.81
CA PHE A 19 8.46 -57.14 39.25
C PHE A 19 9.27 -58.32 39.80
N THR A 20 10.47 -58.06 40.28
CA THR A 20 11.23 -58.98 41.14
C THR A 20 11.06 -58.54 42.58
N THR A 21 10.43 -59.41 43.37
CA THR A 21 10.28 -59.32 44.82
C THR A 21 11.63 -59.47 45.51
N VAL A 22 12.04 -58.48 46.31
CA VAL A 22 13.17 -58.55 47.23
C VAL A 22 12.65 -58.98 48.61
N PRO A 23 13.30 -59.90 49.34
CA PRO A 23 12.80 -60.34 50.65
C PRO A 23 13.01 -59.25 51.70
N LEU A 24 11.96 -58.98 52.47
CA LEU A 24 11.95 -58.08 53.63
C LEU A 24 12.83 -58.65 54.75
N LYS A 25 13.93 -57.97 55.08
CA LYS A 25 14.63 -58.17 56.36
C LYS A 25 13.78 -57.56 57.49
N HIS A 26 13.39 -58.39 58.46
CA HIS A 26 12.85 -57.91 59.72
C HIS A 26 13.95 -57.18 60.51
N VAL A 27 13.86 -55.85 60.52
CA VAL A 27 14.53 -55.01 61.51
C VAL A 27 13.51 -54.79 62.63
N LYS A 28 13.81 -55.26 63.84
CA LYS A 28 13.10 -54.83 65.05
C LYS A 28 13.48 -53.37 65.27
N ILE A 29 12.50 -52.49 65.19
CA ILE A 29 12.62 -51.08 65.61
C ILE A 29 12.06 -51.03 67.02
N ASP A 30 12.87 -50.55 67.95
CA ASP A 30 12.53 -50.42 69.36
C ASP A 30 11.42 -49.36 69.55
N ASP A 31 10.52 -49.61 70.51
CA ASP A 31 9.25 -48.88 70.73
C ASP A 31 9.40 -47.41 71.21
N GLU A 32 10.58 -46.79 71.09
CA GLU A 32 10.82 -45.38 71.44
C GLU A 32 10.72 -44.40 70.26
N GLU A 33 10.64 -44.89 69.01
CA GLU A 33 10.55 -44.03 67.81
C GLU A 33 9.11 -43.90 67.27
N ARG A 34 8.10 -44.09 68.14
CA ARG A 34 6.68 -43.98 67.80
C ARG A 34 6.02 -42.66 68.21
N ALA A 35 6.79 -41.70 68.73
CA ALA A 35 6.27 -40.47 69.33
C ALA A 35 6.83 -39.15 68.75
N THR A 36 7.48 -39.17 67.58
CA THR A 36 8.03 -37.94 66.95
C THR A 36 7.77 -37.83 65.44
N ILE A 37 6.74 -38.52 64.93
CA ILE A 37 6.24 -38.33 63.56
C ILE A 37 4.78 -37.87 63.63
N ASN A 38 4.57 -36.76 64.32
CA ASN A 38 3.36 -35.95 64.23
C ASN A 38 3.83 -34.53 64.54
N ASP A 39 4.38 -33.86 63.53
CA ASP A 39 4.13 -32.45 63.22
C ASP A 39 4.96 -32.07 61.99
N ASP A 40 4.37 -31.22 61.15
CA ASP A 40 5.00 -30.55 60.00
C ASP A 40 5.20 -31.34 58.70
N TYR A 41 4.18 -32.06 58.23
CA TYR A 41 3.95 -32.16 56.77
C TYR A 41 3.16 -30.94 56.29
N HIS A 42 3.86 -29.82 56.06
CA HIS A 42 3.34 -28.73 55.25
C HIS A 42 3.18 -29.23 53.80
N PHE A 43 1.95 -29.54 53.39
CA PHE A 43 1.63 -29.71 51.97
C PHE A 43 2.05 -28.43 51.24
N PRO A 44 2.88 -28.51 50.17
CA PRO A 44 3.17 -27.33 49.38
C PRO A 44 1.84 -26.81 48.84
N SER A 45 1.46 -25.60 49.25
CA SER A 45 0.25 -24.95 48.77
C SER A 45 0.22 -25.06 47.25
N LYS A 46 -0.89 -25.57 46.68
CA LYS A 46 -1.08 -25.66 45.23
C LYS A 46 -0.63 -24.32 44.63
N SER A 47 0.51 -24.36 43.94
CA SER A 47 0.91 -23.31 43.01
C SER A 47 -0.31 -23.00 42.18
N ARG A 48 -0.95 -21.84 42.44
CA ARG A 48 -2.12 -21.40 41.69
C ARG A 48 -1.60 -21.13 40.29
N SER A 49 -1.66 -22.13 39.41
CA SER A 49 -1.61 -21.90 37.97
C SER A 49 -2.48 -20.69 37.69
N PRO A 50 -2.02 -19.65 36.96
CA PRO A 50 -2.81 -18.45 36.73
C PRO A 50 -4.22 -18.90 36.42
N SER A 51 -5.18 -18.48 37.26
CA SER A 51 -6.54 -19.02 37.20
C SER A 51 -6.96 -18.97 35.74
N LEU A 52 -7.59 -20.02 35.22
CA LEU A 52 -7.89 -20.15 33.79
C LEU A 52 -8.52 -18.86 33.20
N SER A 53 -9.16 -18.04 34.04
CA SER A 53 -9.57 -16.66 33.79
C SER A 53 -8.45 -15.65 33.43
N ILE A 54 -7.33 -15.58 34.14
CA ILE A 54 -6.21 -14.66 33.85
C ILE A 54 -5.56 -15.01 32.51
N ALA A 55 -5.26 -16.29 32.27
CA ALA A 55 -4.71 -16.74 31.00
C ALA A 55 -5.67 -16.45 29.82
N ARG A 56 -6.98 -16.64 30.02
CA ARG A 56 -8.02 -16.25 29.05
C ARG A 56 -8.06 -14.73 28.83
N MET A 57 -7.98 -13.92 29.89
CA MET A 57 -7.96 -12.46 29.76
C MET A 57 -6.74 -11.97 28.97
N ILE A 58 -5.55 -12.50 29.28
CA ILE A 58 -4.32 -12.17 28.52
C ILE A 58 -4.48 -12.57 27.06
N PHE A 59 -4.97 -13.79 26.79
CA PHE A 59 -5.20 -14.26 25.42
C PHE A 59 -6.19 -13.36 24.67
N LEU A 60 -7.32 -12.98 25.28
CA LEU A 60 -8.30 -12.08 24.66
C LEU A 60 -7.74 -10.68 24.42
N SER A 61 -6.92 -10.14 25.33
CA SER A 61 -6.25 -8.85 25.14
C SER A 61 -5.24 -8.90 23.99
N LEU A 62 -4.43 -9.96 23.90
CA LEU A 62 -3.48 -10.14 22.80
C LEU A 62 -4.20 -10.34 21.46
N LEU A 63 -5.28 -11.14 21.45
CA LEU A 63 -6.10 -11.32 20.26
C LEU A 63 -6.75 -10.00 19.81
N THR A 64 -7.26 -9.21 20.76
CA THR A 64 -7.84 -7.90 20.45
C THR A 64 -6.80 -6.95 19.88
N LEU A 65 -5.60 -6.90 20.49
CA LEU A 65 -4.49 -6.09 19.97
C LEU A 65 -4.10 -6.53 18.55
N LEU A 66 -3.99 -7.83 18.30
CA LEU A 66 -3.70 -8.37 16.97
C LEU A 66 -4.77 -7.94 15.96
N LEU A 67 -6.05 -8.05 16.30
CA LEU A 67 -7.16 -7.65 15.43
C LEU A 67 -7.13 -6.13 15.14
N LEU A 68 -6.78 -5.29 16.13
CA LEU A 68 -6.62 -3.86 15.92
C LEU A 68 -5.44 -3.53 15.00
N VAL A 69 -4.31 -4.23 15.14
CA VAL A 69 -3.16 -4.08 14.25
C VAL A 69 -3.51 -4.50 12.82
N LEU A 70 -4.20 -5.63 12.64
CA LEU A 70 -4.64 -6.09 11.33
C LEU A 70 -5.67 -5.15 10.70
N LEU A 71 -6.60 -4.61 11.49
CA LEU A 71 -7.55 -3.60 11.03
C LEU A 71 -6.84 -2.32 10.61
N PHE A 72 -5.89 -1.84 11.40
CA PHE A 72 -5.09 -0.67 11.06
C PHE A 72 -4.30 -0.90 9.76
N ALA A 73 -3.62 -2.04 9.64
CA ALA A 73 -2.90 -2.41 8.42
C ALA A 73 -3.86 -2.49 7.20
N TYR A 74 -5.06 -3.02 7.38
CA TYR A 74 -6.07 -3.06 6.32
C TYR A 74 -6.59 -1.67 5.94
N ILE A 75 -6.74 -0.74 6.89
CA ILE A 75 -7.09 0.66 6.61
C ILE A 75 -5.97 1.36 5.84
N VAL A 76 -4.70 1.09 6.18
CA VAL A 76 -3.56 1.63 5.42
C VAL A 76 -3.51 1.06 4.01
N TYR A 77 -3.71 -0.26 3.87
CA TYR A 77 -3.74 -0.95 2.58
C TYR A 77 -4.93 -0.51 1.71
N ARG A 78 -6.11 -0.31 2.30
CA ARG A 78 -7.36 0.01 1.61
C ARG A 78 -8.09 1.14 2.34
N PRO A 79 -7.62 2.39 2.22
CA PRO A 79 -8.18 3.52 2.97
C PRO A 79 -9.65 3.73 2.61
N PRO A 80 -10.55 3.71 3.62
CA PRO A 80 -11.95 4.05 3.41
C PRO A 80 -12.11 5.45 2.83
N LYS A 81 -13.18 5.68 2.06
CA LYS A 81 -13.43 6.99 1.42
C LYS A 81 -13.42 8.15 2.41
N PHE A 82 -13.99 7.97 3.61
CA PHE A 82 -14.03 9.04 4.61
C PHE A 82 -12.63 9.44 5.11
N VAL A 83 -11.66 8.52 5.12
CA VAL A 83 -10.26 8.83 5.45
C VAL A 83 -9.66 9.71 4.35
N ILE A 84 -9.89 9.35 3.08
CA ILE A 84 -9.46 10.17 1.93
C ILE A 84 -10.13 11.55 1.94
N ASP A 85 -11.43 11.62 2.24
CA ASP A 85 -12.16 12.89 2.34
C ASP A 85 -11.61 13.76 3.48
N TYR A 86 -11.27 13.15 4.63
CA TYR A 86 -10.65 13.84 5.75
C TYR A 86 -9.26 14.39 5.39
N LEU A 87 -8.42 13.59 4.72
CA LEU A 87 -7.11 14.03 4.25
C LEU A 87 -7.23 15.18 3.25
N GLN A 88 -8.16 15.09 2.30
CA GLN A 88 -8.43 16.14 1.33
C GLN A 88 -8.93 17.44 1.98
N TRP A 89 -9.74 17.35 3.04
CA TRP A 89 -10.18 18.51 3.82
C TRP A 89 -9.04 19.12 4.65
N LYS A 90 -8.23 18.27 5.30
CA LYS A 90 -7.11 18.70 6.16
C LYS A 90 -5.96 19.32 5.36
N TYR A 91 -5.75 18.86 4.13
CA TYR A 91 -4.70 19.34 3.22
C TYR A 91 -5.30 19.73 1.87
N PRO A 92 -5.99 20.87 1.76
CA PRO A 92 -6.74 21.27 0.55
C PRO A 92 -5.83 21.45 -0.68
N ASP A 93 -4.57 21.83 -0.47
CA ASP A 93 -3.57 22.01 -1.52
C ASP A 93 -3.00 20.68 -2.05
N VAL A 94 -3.27 19.56 -1.38
CA VAL A 94 -2.87 18.22 -1.82
C VAL A 94 -4.06 17.54 -2.50
N LEU A 95 -3.89 17.10 -3.74
CA LEU A 95 -4.92 16.38 -4.48
C LEU A 95 -4.86 14.88 -4.17
N PHE A 96 -5.87 14.40 -3.46
CA PHE A 96 -6.12 12.97 -3.26
C PHE A 96 -7.17 12.45 -4.24
N HIS A 97 -8.24 13.22 -4.44
CA HIS A 97 -9.30 12.88 -5.39
C HIS A 97 -10.12 14.13 -5.75
N LEU A 98 -10.93 14.02 -6.79
CA LEU A 98 -11.98 14.98 -7.09
C LEU A 98 -13.32 14.47 -6.58
N LYS A 99 -14.19 15.41 -6.20
CA LYS A 99 -15.60 15.13 -5.90
C LYS A 99 -16.38 15.27 -7.20
N LEU A 100 -16.64 14.15 -7.87
CA LEU A 100 -17.48 14.08 -9.06
C LEU A 100 -18.82 13.40 -8.72
N PRO A 101 -19.94 13.78 -9.39
CA PRO A 101 -21.17 13.03 -9.37
C PRO A 101 -20.96 11.56 -9.76
N GLN A 102 -21.84 10.66 -9.30
CA GLN A 102 -21.74 9.24 -9.64
C GLN A 102 -21.96 8.96 -11.13
N SER A 103 -22.72 9.82 -11.81
CA SER A 103 -22.95 9.80 -13.26
C SER A 103 -21.67 10.07 -14.04
N SER A 104 -20.75 10.86 -13.49
CA SER A 104 -19.48 11.24 -14.10
C SER A 104 -18.49 10.08 -13.93
N ARG A 105 -18.62 9.05 -14.78
CA ARG A 105 -17.76 7.86 -14.78
C ARG A 105 -16.35 8.17 -15.27
N VAL A 106 -15.63 9.06 -14.59
CA VAL A 106 -14.29 9.51 -14.96
C VAL A 106 -13.33 9.31 -13.79
N ILE A 107 -12.13 8.81 -14.10
CA ILE A 107 -11.04 8.55 -13.16
C ILE A 107 -9.74 9.06 -13.79
N ALA A 108 -8.84 9.57 -12.96
CA ALA A 108 -7.49 9.91 -13.40
C ALA A 108 -6.53 8.74 -13.16
N LEU A 109 -5.78 8.38 -14.19
CA LEU A 109 -4.64 7.47 -14.08
C LEU A 109 -3.36 8.29 -14.01
N THR A 110 -2.55 8.05 -12.99
CA THR A 110 -1.23 8.66 -12.82
C THR A 110 -0.16 7.59 -12.71
N ILE A 111 0.97 7.83 -13.35
CA ILE A 111 2.05 6.85 -13.52
C ILE A 111 3.35 7.50 -13.06
N ASP A 112 3.99 6.93 -12.05
CA ASP A 112 5.22 7.44 -11.43
C ASP A 112 6.46 6.75 -12.02
N ASP A 113 7.63 7.32 -11.72
CA ASP A 113 8.96 6.83 -12.13
C ASP A 113 9.23 6.85 -13.64
N ALA A 114 8.47 7.62 -14.42
CA ALA A 114 8.65 7.71 -15.86
C ALA A 114 9.81 8.66 -16.23
N PRO A 115 10.38 8.53 -17.46
CA PRO A 115 10.25 7.40 -18.38
C PRO A 115 11.11 6.19 -17.98
N SER A 116 10.80 5.02 -18.55
CA SER A 116 11.56 3.77 -18.42
C SER A 116 11.42 2.91 -19.69
N ASP A 117 12.05 1.73 -19.71
CA ASP A 117 11.91 0.74 -20.79
C ASP A 117 10.45 0.29 -21.02
N GLU A 118 9.59 0.37 -20.00
CA GLU A 118 8.18 -0.02 -20.09
C GLU A 118 7.28 1.10 -20.64
N THR A 119 7.73 2.36 -20.61
CA THR A 119 6.93 3.54 -20.99
C THR A 119 6.34 3.37 -22.40
N SER A 120 7.12 2.85 -23.35
CA SER A 120 6.66 2.65 -24.72
C SER A 120 5.43 1.73 -24.78
N ARG A 121 5.47 0.61 -24.06
CA ARG A 121 4.40 -0.37 -24.01
C ARG A 121 3.17 0.17 -23.28
N ILE A 122 3.39 0.96 -22.23
CA ILE A 122 2.32 1.66 -21.51
C ILE A 122 1.60 2.67 -22.42
N LEU A 123 2.33 3.45 -23.22
CA LEU A 123 1.75 4.39 -24.18
C LEU A 123 0.90 3.68 -25.23
N ASP A 124 1.40 2.55 -25.77
CA ASP A 124 0.64 1.72 -26.72
C ASP A 124 -0.68 1.24 -26.11
N LEU A 125 -0.66 0.77 -24.86
CA LEU A 125 -1.86 0.37 -24.13
C LEU A 125 -2.81 1.55 -23.94
N LEU A 126 -2.33 2.71 -23.48
CA LEU A 126 -3.19 3.89 -23.32
C LEU A 126 -3.87 4.28 -24.63
N LYS A 127 -3.18 4.19 -25.76
CA LYS A 127 -3.75 4.40 -27.09
C LYS A 127 -4.81 3.35 -27.46
N ILE A 128 -4.54 2.06 -27.25
CA ILE A 128 -5.51 0.96 -27.50
C ILE A 128 -6.80 1.17 -26.70
N TYR A 129 -6.68 1.62 -25.46
CA TYR A 129 -7.81 1.87 -24.58
C TYR A 129 -8.39 3.29 -24.71
N ASN A 130 -7.93 4.10 -25.66
CA ASN A 130 -8.34 5.51 -25.85
C ASN A 130 -8.34 6.30 -24.53
N SER A 131 -7.28 6.12 -23.76
CA SER A 131 -7.11 6.65 -22.41
C SER A 131 -5.98 7.67 -22.37
N LYS A 132 -6.08 8.63 -21.46
CA LYS A 132 -4.98 9.55 -21.12
C LYS A 132 -4.55 9.34 -19.67
N ALA A 133 -3.35 9.80 -19.37
CA ALA A 133 -2.73 9.64 -18.05
C ALA A 133 -1.84 10.86 -17.76
N THR A 134 -1.48 11.03 -16.50
CA THR A 134 -0.42 11.97 -16.09
C THR A 134 0.81 11.17 -15.67
N PHE A 135 1.95 11.39 -16.33
CA PHE A 135 3.22 10.75 -16.02
C PHE A 135 4.04 11.67 -15.12
N PHE A 136 4.34 11.22 -13.90
CA PHE A 136 5.25 11.91 -12.99
C PHE A 136 6.68 11.51 -13.33
N VAL A 137 7.42 12.47 -13.88
CA VAL A 137 8.74 12.27 -14.47
C VAL A 137 9.83 12.46 -13.44
N ILE A 138 10.83 11.58 -13.43
CA ILE A 138 12.08 11.75 -12.68
C ILE A 138 13.15 12.26 -13.64
N GLY A 139 13.78 13.40 -13.32
CA GLY A 139 14.74 14.06 -14.23
C GLY A 139 15.92 13.19 -14.65
N SER A 140 16.50 12.43 -13.71
CA SER A 140 17.62 11.52 -13.98
C SER A 140 17.29 10.37 -14.94
N GLN A 141 16.01 10.06 -15.15
CA GLN A 141 15.57 9.02 -16.09
C GLN A 141 15.43 9.54 -17.54
N VAL A 142 15.31 10.85 -17.72
CA VAL A 142 15.05 11.47 -19.03
C VAL A 142 16.23 11.30 -19.98
N ALA A 143 17.48 11.40 -19.47
CA ALA A 143 18.68 11.34 -20.30
C ALA A 143 18.80 10.02 -21.08
N SER A 144 18.34 8.91 -20.50
CA SER A 144 18.34 7.59 -21.15
C SER A 144 17.15 7.37 -22.08
N HIS A 145 16.08 8.18 -21.97
CA HIS A 145 14.83 8.00 -22.72
C HIS A 145 14.23 9.33 -23.24
N PRO A 146 15.01 10.21 -23.90
CA PRO A 146 14.52 11.54 -24.29
C PRO A 146 13.35 11.46 -25.29
N ASP A 147 13.35 10.45 -26.15
CA ASP A 147 12.27 10.23 -27.12
C ASP A 147 10.97 9.76 -26.48
N LEU A 148 11.05 9.01 -25.37
CA LEU A 148 9.86 8.59 -24.64
C LEU A 148 9.20 9.78 -23.93
N LEU A 149 9.98 10.71 -23.35
CA LEU A 149 9.43 11.95 -22.79
C LEU A 149 8.64 12.74 -23.84
N ARG A 150 9.24 12.90 -25.03
CA ARG A 150 8.59 13.59 -26.17
C ARG A 150 7.32 12.87 -26.59
N ARG A 151 7.37 11.54 -26.71
CA ARG A 151 6.24 10.70 -27.09
C ARG A 151 5.08 10.78 -26.09
N ILE A 152 5.37 10.77 -24.78
CA ILE A 152 4.35 10.99 -23.73
C ILE A 152 3.59 12.30 -24.01
N HIS A 153 4.32 13.39 -24.23
CA HIS A 153 3.71 14.70 -24.47
C HIS A 153 2.94 14.76 -25.81
N ASP A 154 3.55 14.29 -26.90
CA ASP A 154 2.99 14.39 -28.25
C ASP A 154 1.71 13.55 -28.42
N GLU A 155 1.65 12.40 -27.74
CA GLU A 155 0.43 11.60 -27.67
C GLU A 155 -0.64 12.24 -26.77
N GLY A 156 -0.38 13.39 -26.15
CA GLY A 156 -1.36 14.18 -25.41
C GLY A 156 -1.59 13.73 -23.97
N HIS A 157 -0.62 13.03 -23.38
CA HIS A 157 -0.59 12.79 -21.94
C HIS A 157 -0.07 14.03 -21.20
N GLU A 158 -0.33 14.10 -19.90
CA GLU A 158 0.20 15.18 -19.07
C GLU A 158 1.51 14.75 -18.40
N LEU A 159 2.39 15.73 -18.17
CA LEU A 159 3.63 15.56 -17.43
C LEU A 159 3.49 16.19 -16.04
N GLY A 160 3.87 15.43 -15.03
CA GLY A 160 4.05 15.87 -13.66
C GLY A 160 5.53 15.83 -13.28
N ASN A 161 5.90 16.60 -12.27
CA ASN A 161 7.25 16.64 -11.73
C ASN A 161 7.38 15.64 -10.56
N HIS A 162 8.37 14.76 -10.62
CA HIS A 162 8.71 13.79 -9.57
C HIS A 162 10.13 14.00 -9.03
N ALA A 163 10.57 15.27 -9.01
CA ALA A 163 11.94 15.69 -8.68
C ALA A 163 13.00 15.09 -9.63
N TRP A 164 14.28 15.26 -9.27
CA TRP A 164 15.39 14.87 -10.15
C TRP A 164 15.81 13.41 -9.93
N ALA A 165 15.81 12.96 -8.67
CA ALA A 165 16.21 11.62 -8.29
C ALA A 165 15.09 10.86 -7.58
N ASP A 166 15.16 9.54 -7.67
CA ASP A 166 14.25 8.63 -6.96
C ASP A 166 14.65 8.52 -5.49
N GLU A 167 14.20 9.48 -4.68
CA GLU A 167 14.46 9.54 -3.25
C GLU A 167 13.25 10.07 -2.47
N PRO A 168 13.14 9.76 -1.16
CA PRO A 168 12.05 10.28 -0.35
C PRO A 168 12.13 11.80 -0.25
N SER A 169 11.27 12.54 -0.95
CA SER A 169 11.35 14.00 -1.02
C SER A 169 11.25 14.69 0.34
N VAL A 170 10.61 14.06 1.33
CA VAL A 170 10.51 14.58 2.71
C VAL A 170 11.81 14.52 3.49
N GLN A 171 12.79 13.73 3.04
CA GLN A 171 14.10 13.62 3.68
C GLN A 171 15.09 14.64 3.12
N LEU A 172 14.75 15.32 2.01
CA LEU A 172 15.58 16.35 1.42
C LEU A 172 15.43 17.69 2.17
N PRO A 173 16.51 18.48 2.29
CA PRO A 173 16.40 19.90 2.58
C PRO A 173 15.48 20.58 1.55
N LEU A 174 14.63 21.52 2.00
CA LEU A 174 13.66 22.18 1.11
C LEU A 174 14.33 22.89 -0.08
N SER A 175 15.51 23.48 0.12
CA SER A 175 16.29 24.12 -0.93
C SER A 175 16.78 23.14 -2.00
N GLU A 176 17.13 21.92 -1.60
CA GLU A 176 17.55 20.87 -2.52
C GLU A 176 16.36 20.33 -3.32
N LEU A 177 15.23 20.07 -2.65
CA LEU A 177 14.01 19.68 -3.35
C LEU A 177 13.53 20.76 -4.34
N GLU A 178 13.58 22.03 -3.93
CA GLU A 178 13.23 23.16 -4.81
C GLU A 178 14.15 23.20 -6.04
N ARG A 179 15.46 23.00 -5.86
CA ARG A 179 16.43 22.92 -6.96
C ARG A 179 16.07 21.77 -7.90
N GLN A 180 15.83 20.57 -7.39
CA GLN A 180 15.47 19.42 -8.21
C GLN A 180 14.18 19.62 -9.01
N ILE A 181 13.16 20.24 -8.41
CA ILE A 181 11.90 20.57 -9.10
C ILE A 181 12.18 21.56 -10.23
N LYS A 182 12.97 22.61 -9.98
CA LYS A 182 13.35 23.62 -11.00
C LYS A 182 14.15 23.00 -12.14
N ASP A 183 15.15 22.17 -11.82
CA ASP A 183 16.00 21.54 -12.83
C ASP A 183 15.16 20.67 -13.78
N LEU A 184 14.26 19.85 -13.25
CA LEU A 184 13.33 19.07 -14.07
C LEU A 184 12.35 19.96 -14.85
N GLU A 185 11.86 21.05 -14.26
CA GLU A 185 10.98 21.98 -14.97
C GLU A 185 11.61 22.55 -16.25
N THR A 186 12.93 22.76 -16.27
CA THR A 186 13.62 23.29 -17.46
C THR A 186 13.55 22.37 -18.69
N ILE A 187 13.34 21.06 -18.48
CA ILE A 187 13.31 20.05 -19.56
C ILE A 187 11.91 19.52 -19.86
N LEU A 188 10.92 19.80 -19.01
CA LEU A 188 9.54 19.37 -19.25
C LEU A 188 8.82 20.34 -20.19
N PRO A 189 8.28 19.87 -21.33
CA PRO A 189 7.40 20.71 -22.13
C PRO A 189 6.12 21.06 -21.34
N PRO A 190 5.56 22.26 -21.54
CA PRO A 190 4.39 22.70 -20.79
C PRO A 190 3.16 21.87 -21.16
N ASN A 191 2.39 21.44 -20.15
CA ASN A 191 1.11 20.77 -20.37
C ASN A 191 0.14 21.64 -21.19
N ARG A 192 -0.86 21.01 -21.81
CA ARG A 192 -1.95 21.74 -22.46
C ARG A 192 -2.85 22.40 -21.39
N PRO A 193 -3.41 23.60 -21.65
CA PRO A 193 -4.39 24.21 -20.74
C PRO A 193 -5.62 23.32 -20.57
N THR A 194 -6.17 23.29 -19.36
CA THR A 194 -7.42 22.58 -19.10
C THR A 194 -8.62 23.42 -19.57
N THR A 195 -9.71 22.75 -19.95
CA THR A 195 -10.95 23.42 -20.30
C THR A 195 -11.41 24.36 -19.17
N GLY A 196 -11.50 25.66 -19.45
CA GLY A 196 -11.86 26.69 -18.47
C GLY A 196 -10.69 27.36 -17.75
N SER A 197 -9.44 26.99 -18.04
CA SER A 197 -8.23 27.67 -17.55
C SER A 197 -7.34 28.08 -18.72
N LYS A 198 -6.81 29.32 -18.68
CA LYS A 198 -5.76 29.75 -19.62
C LYS A 198 -4.37 29.27 -19.20
N ILE A 199 -4.21 28.79 -17.97
CA ILE A 199 -2.93 28.38 -17.40
C ILE A 199 -2.87 26.84 -17.40
N SER A 200 -1.76 26.32 -17.93
CA SER A 200 -1.43 24.91 -17.91
C SER A 200 -1.20 24.43 -16.49
N PRO A 201 -1.83 23.31 -16.07
CA PRO A 201 -1.64 22.81 -14.72
C PRO A 201 -0.21 22.28 -14.54
N LYS A 202 0.37 22.58 -13.37
CA LYS A 202 1.63 22.00 -12.91
C LYS A 202 1.36 21.09 -11.72
N TYR A 203 1.78 19.84 -11.81
CA TYR A 203 1.60 18.84 -10.75
C TYR A 203 2.95 18.37 -10.25
N PHE A 204 3.06 18.23 -8.94
CA PHE A 204 4.22 17.62 -8.29
C PHE A 204 3.75 16.43 -7.45
N ARG A 205 4.49 15.32 -7.49
CA ARG A 205 4.30 14.21 -6.57
C ARG A 205 5.59 14.01 -5.79
N PRO A 206 5.56 13.98 -4.45
CA PRO A 206 6.76 13.69 -3.67
C PRO A 206 7.13 12.21 -3.78
N GLY A 207 8.42 11.92 -3.93
CA GLY A 207 8.96 10.57 -3.82
C GLY A 207 8.57 9.93 -2.49
N SER A 208 8.25 8.62 -2.54
CA SER A 208 7.69 7.84 -1.43
C SER A 208 6.31 8.28 -0.91
N GLY A 209 5.67 9.28 -1.50
CA GLY A 209 4.29 9.68 -1.19
C GLY A 209 4.09 10.37 0.18
N PHE A 210 5.15 10.69 0.90
CA PHE A 210 5.09 11.48 2.14
C PHE A 210 5.28 12.96 1.83
N PHE A 211 4.74 13.85 2.68
CA PHE A 211 4.90 15.30 2.53
C PHE A 211 4.87 16.01 3.89
N SER A 212 5.43 17.22 3.93
CA SER A 212 5.32 18.15 5.06
C SER A 212 4.54 19.40 4.65
N LYS A 213 4.01 20.16 5.62
CA LYS A 213 3.33 21.44 5.32
C LYS A 213 4.25 22.44 4.61
N GLN A 214 5.50 22.51 5.03
CA GLN A 214 6.50 23.41 4.44
C GLN A 214 6.81 23.04 2.98
N MET A 215 6.90 21.74 2.68
CA MET A 215 7.06 21.25 1.30
C MET A 215 5.85 21.65 0.45
N VAL A 216 4.64 21.40 0.92
CA VAL A 216 3.41 21.77 0.19
C VAL A 216 3.37 23.27 -0.07
N GLU A 217 3.72 24.10 0.91
CA GLU A 217 3.77 25.55 0.74
C GLU A 217 4.82 26.00 -0.27
N MET A 218 6.02 25.43 -0.23
CA MET A 218 7.10 25.72 -1.19
C MET A 218 6.67 25.35 -2.61
N VAL A 219 6.17 24.13 -2.81
CA VAL A 219 5.69 23.64 -4.12
C VAL A 219 4.55 24.51 -4.65
N ARG A 220 3.62 24.93 -3.78
CA ARG A 220 2.53 25.86 -4.13
C ARG A 220 3.05 27.23 -4.58
N LYS A 221 4.07 27.79 -3.91
CA LYS A 221 4.70 29.06 -4.31
C LYS A 221 5.38 28.97 -5.68
N MET A 222 5.82 27.79 -6.09
CA MET A 222 6.33 27.51 -7.44
C MET A 222 5.22 27.34 -8.50
N GLY A 223 3.95 27.42 -8.10
CA GLY A 223 2.80 27.25 -9.00
C GLY A 223 2.38 25.81 -9.24
N TYR A 224 2.94 24.85 -8.49
CA TYR A 224 2.58 23.44 -8.57
C TYR A 224 1.48 23.07 -7.56
N ARG A 225 0.73 22.03 -7.89
CA ARG A 225 -0.15 21.34 -6.94
C ARG A 225 0.42 19.98 -6.58
N VAL A 226 0.46 19.66 -5.28
CA VAL A 226 0.90 18.35 -4.79
C VAL A 226 -0.19 17.29 -5.07
N VAL A 227 0.20 16.09 -5.51
CA VAL A 227 -0.73 15.00 -5.83
C VAL A 227 -0.28 13.68 -5.18
N LEU A 228 -1.15 13.08 -4.36
CA LEU A 228 -0.94 11.74 -3.76
C LEU A 228 -2.00 10.72 -4.13
N GLY A 229 -3.11 11.14 -4.72
CA GLY A 229 -4.15 10.23 -5.16
C GLY A 229 -4.93 9.53 -4.04
N SER A 230 -5.81 8.60 -4.45
CA SER A 230 -6.78 7.95 -3.54
C SER A 230 -6.82 6.44 -3.66
N ILE A 231 -6.10 5.89 -4.64
CA ILE A 231 -5.97 4.45 -4.90
C ILE A 231 -4.50 4.19 -5.20
N TYR A 232 -3.82 3.48 -4.30
CA TYR A 232 -2.43 3.07 -4.43
C TYR A 232 -2.34 1.57 -4.18
N PRO A 233 -1.96 0.75 -5.18
CA PRO A 233 -1.99 -0.71 -5.04
C PRO A 233 -0.77 -1.29 -4.33
N HIS A 234 0.19 -0.47 -3.88
CA HIS A 234 1.46 -0.94 -3.33
C HIS A 234 2.26 -1.78 -4.33
N ASP A 235 2.22 -1.43 -5.61
CA ASP A 235 2.85 -2.18 -6.69
C ASP A 235 4.38 -2.21 -6.68
N PRO A 236 5.11 -1.28 -6.03
CA PRO A 236 6.54 -1.49 -5.72
C PRO A 236 6.78 -2.60 -4.70
N GLN A 237 5.84 -2.86 -3.78
CA GLN A 237 5.98 -3.86 -2.71
C GLN A 237 5.34 -5.21 -3.06
N ILE A 238 4.29 -5.22 -3.88
CA ILE A 238 3.52 -6.40 -4.26
C ILE A 238 3.71 -6.64 -5.75
N HIS A 239 4.59 -7.57 -6.14
CA HIS A 239 4.97 -7.80 -7.54
C HIS A 239 3.98 -8.69 -8.31
N TYR A 240 2.68 -8.59 -8.00
CA TYR A 240 1.63 -9.43 -8.59
C TYR A 240 0.58 -8.55 -9.31
N PRO A 241 0.74 -8.30 -10.62
CA PRO A 241 -0.13 -7.43 -11.41
C PRO A 241 -1.62 -7.70 -11.24
N ARG A 242 -2.01 -8.98 -11.20
CA ARG A 242 -3.40 -9.38 -11.04
C ARG A 242 -3.98 -9.00 -9.69
N ILE A 243 -3.19 -9.08 -8.60
CA ILE A 243 -3.62 -8.68 -7.26
C ILE A 243 -3.79 -7.17 -7.20
N ASN A 244 -2.80 -6.43 -7.70
CA ASN A 244 -2.81 -4.96 -7.73
C ASN A 244 -3.95 -4.42 -8.59
N ALA A 245 -4.17 -4.98 -9.78
CA ALA A 245 -5.30 -4.60 -10.62
C ALA A 245 -6.65 -4.87 -9.93
N LYS A 246 -6.81 -6.02 -9.27
CA LYS A 246 -8.03 -6.32 -8.49
C LYS A 246 -8.23 -5.32 -7.37
N HIS A 247 -7.17 -4.94 -6.68
CA HIS A 247 -7.18 -3.93 -5.63
C HIS A 247 -7.67 -2.58 -6.18
N VAL A 248 -7.03 -2.06 -7.23
CA VAL A 248 -7.42 -0.80 -7.90
C VAL A 248 -8.90 -0.82 -8.31
N LEU A 249 -9.32 -1.87 -9.00
CA LEU A 249 -10.68 -2.03 -9.51
C LEU A 249 -11.74 -2.17 -8.39
N SER A 250 -11.35 -2.63 -7.20
CA SER A 250 -12.22 -2.73 -6.03
C SER A 250 -12.45 -1.39 -5.32
N MET A 251 -11.63 -0.38 -5.63
CA MET A 251 -11.71 0.97 -5.07
C MET A 251 -12.12 2.03 -6.12
N ALA A 252 -12.21 1.64 -7.39
CA ALA A 252 -12.57 2.52 -8.50
C ALA A 252 -13.91 3.22 -8.25
N ARG A 253 -13.87 4.55 -8.25
CA ARG A 253 -15.01 5.44 -8.04
C ARG A 253 -14.81 6.74 -8.83
N PRO A 254 -15.88 7.43 -9.24
CA PRO A 254 -15.81 8.75 -9.86
C PRO A 254 -14.88 9.71 -9.12
N GLY A 255 -14.02 10.38 -9.88
CA GLY A 255 -13.05 11.36 -9.36
C GLY A 255 -11.85 10.76 -8.64
N ALA A 256 -11.71 9.44 -8.59
CA ALA A 256 -10.52 8.81 -8.04
C ALA A 256 -9.27 9.16 -8.87
N VAL A 257 -8.15 9.27 -8.18
CA VAL A 257 -6.81 9.36 -8.76
C VAL A 257 -6.08 8.07 -8.40
N ILE A 258 -5.71 7.30 -9.43
CA ILE A 258 -4.97 6.03 -9.31
C ILE A 258 -3.47 6.30 -9.46
N ILE A 259 -2.66 5.74 -8.58
CA ILE A 259 -1.20 5.72 -8.68
C ILE A 259 -0.75 4.34 -9.17
N MET A 260 0.12 4.32 -10.19
CA MET A 260 0.81 3.14 -10.72
C MET A 260 2.25 3.53 -11.02
N HIS A 261 3.14 2.59 -11.29
CA HIS A 261 4.55 2.87 -11.58
C HIS A 261 4.95 2.39 -12.98
N ASP A 262 5.87 3.09 -13.65
CA ASP A 262 6.37 2.77 -15.00
C ASP A 262 7.51 1.73 -14.96
N ARG A 263 8.45 1.88 -14.02
CA ARG A 263 9.79 1.27 -14.04
C ARG A 263 9.87 -0.21 -13.60
N ARG A 264 8.81 -1.00 -13.72
CA ARG A 264 8.83 -2.42 -13.31
C ARG A 264 8.49 -3.29 -14.52
N SER A 265 9.16 -4.43 -14.69
CA SER A 265 8.91 -5.36 -15.81
C SER A 265 7.47 -5.88 -15.92
N TYR A 266 6.66 -5.66 -14.89
CA TYR A 266 5.25 -6.04 -14.82
C TYR A 266 4.28 -4.83 -14.86
N SER A 267 4.80 -3.61 -15.01
CA SER A 267 4.04 -2.37 -15.00
C SER A 267 3.03 -2.28 -16.14
N ALA A 268 3.45 -2.57 -17.38
CA ALA A 268 2.57 -2.56 -18.53
C ALA A 268 1.43 -3.60 -18.39
N ASP A 269 1.74 -4.83 -17.99
CA ASP A 269 0.76 -5.89 -17.74
C ASP A 269 -0.28 -5.47 -16.69
N GLN A 270 0.18 -4.84 -15.60
CA GLN A 270 -0.67 -4.37 -14.54
C GLN A 270 -1.59 -3.24 -15.00
N ILE A 271 -1.05 -2.27 -15.75
CA ILE A 271 -1.82 -1.16 -16.30
C ILE A 271 -2.86 -1.67 -17.30
N GLU A 272 -2.52 -2.63 -18.16
CA GLU A 272 -3.47 -3.26 -19.08
C GLU A 272 -4.68 -3.86 -18.33
N LEU A 273 -4.43 -4.64 -17.27
CA LEU A 273 -5.48 -5.25 -16.46
C LEU A 273 -6.39 -4.19 -15.82
N VAL A 274 -5.82 -3.07 -15.36
CA VAL A 274 -6.58 -1.95 -14.80
C VAL A 274 -7.41 -1.26 -15.88
N LEU A 275 -6.83 -0.92 -17.04
CA LEU A 275 -7.54 -0.27 -18.15
C LEU A 275 -8.70 -1.14 -18.64
N GLY A 276 -8.48 -2.44 -18.85
CA GLY A 276 -9.53 -3.39 -19.23
C GLY A 276 -10.64 -3.50 -18.20
N GLY A 277 -10.31 -3.53 -16.91
CA GLY A 277 -11.30 -3.56 -15.84
C GLY A 277 -12.10 -2.26 -15.70
N LEU A 278 -11.45 -1.10 -15.87
CA LEU A 278 -12.11 0.21 -15.83
C LEU A 278 -13.05 0.39 -17.02
N LYS A 279 -12.63 -0.02 -18.22
CA LYS A 279 -13.48 -0.03 -19.42
C LYS A 279 -14.74 -0.87 -19.21
N LYS A 280 -14.61 -2.09 -18.65
CA LYS A 280 -15.76 -2.96 -18.29
C LYS A 280 -16.71 -2.33 -17.26
N LYS A 281 -16.19 -1.46 -16.39
CA LYS A 281 -16.96 -0.69 -15.40
C LYS A 281 -17.47 0.66 -15.95
N ASN A 282 -17.34 0.89 -17.27
CA ASN A 282 -17.73 2.11 -17.98
C ASN A 282 -17.02 3.39 -17.49
N PHE A 283 -15.80 3.27 -16.96
CA PHE A 283 -14.99 4.44 -16.63
C PHE A 283 -14.22 4.96 -17.85
N LYS A 284 -14.28 6.26 -18.06
CA LYS A 284 -13.34 7.00 -18.91
C LYS A 284 -12.09 7.31 -18.11
N VAL A 285 -10.93 6.89 -18.62
CA VAL A 285 -9.63 7.12 -17.98
C VAL A 285 -8.98 8.34 -18.61
N GLN A 286 -8.60 9.31 -17.77
CA GLN A 286 -8.04 10.59 -18.19
C GLN A 286 -6.75 10.92 -17.45
N SER A 287 -6.03 11.93 -17.95
CA SER A 287 -5.04 12.66 -17.16
C SER A 287 -5.72 13.45 -16.03
N LEU A 288 -4.94 13.99 -15.09
CA LEU A 288 -5.45 14.84 -14.01
C LEU A 288 -6.20 16.06 -14.53
N GLY A 289 -5.59 16.83 -15.43
CA GLY A 289 -6.21 18.01 -16.04
C GLY A 289 -7.42 17.64 -16.90
N GLY A 290 -7.35 16.52 -17.63
CA GLY A 290 -8.47 15.95 -18.38
C GLY A 290 -9.67 15.60 -17.49
N MET A 291 -9.43 15.04 -16.30
CA MET A 291 -10.49 14.78 -15.31
C MET A 291 -11.04 16.07 -14.70
N ILE A 292 -10.19 17.06 -14.39
CA ILE A 292 -10.62 18.38 -13.89
C ILE A 292 -11.49 19.10 -14.93
N GLY A 293 -11.15 19.02 -16.21
CA GLY A 293 -11.92 19.65 -17.29
C GLY A 293 -13.38 19.18 -17.36
N VAL A 294 -13.67 17.94 -16.93
CA VAL A 294 -15.05 17.40 -16.88
C VAL A 294 -15.91 18.17 -15.89
N LEU A 295 -15.37 18.60 -14.73
CA LEU A 295 -16.08 19.46 -13.79
C LEU A 295 -16.48 20.80 -14.41
N GLY A 296 -15.60 21.38 -15.22
CA GLY A 296 -15.84 22.63 -15.92
C GLY A 296 -17.01 22.53 -16.89
N THR A 297 -17.15 21.38 -17.57
CA THR A 297 -18.25 21.16 -18.54
C THR A 297 -19.59 20.83 -17.89
N GLU A 298 -19.60 20.22 -16.70
CA GLU A 298 -20.84 19.91 -15.98
C GLU A 298 -21.45 21.13 -15.28
N LYS A 299 -20.64 22.12 -14.87
CA LYS A 299 -21.15 23.38 -14.28
C LYS A 299 -21.75 24.36 -15.29
N VAL A 300 -21.47 24.15 -16.58
CA VAL A 300 -21.93 25.02 -17.69
C VAL A 300 -23.21 24.47 -18.35
N ARG A 301 -23.62 23.25 -18.01
CA ARG A 301 -24.90 22.64 -18.41
C ARG A 301 -25.92 22.77 -17.29
#